data_AF-A0A151RA29-F1
#
_entry.id   AF-A0A151RA29-F1
#
_cell.length_a   1.000
_cell.length_b   1.000
_cell.length_c   1.000
_cell.angle_alpha   90.00
_cell.angle_beta   90.00
_cell.angle_gamma   90.00
#
_symmetry.space_group_name_H-M   'P 1'
#
loop_
_entity.id
_entity.type
_entity.pdbx_description
1 polymer ?
#
loop_
_entity_poly.entity_id
_entity_poly.type
_entity_poly.pdbx_seq_one_letter_code
_entity_poly.pdbx_strand_id
1 'polypeptide(L)'
;LVDGSLSKPKARDSSFLAWDRCNTMVLSWINNSLDVSIVQSVIWMEATYEVWNDLRERYYQRDIFRIYKLQEEIYSMKQGNLSITAYFTSLKSLWQKLDNFRPIPRCSCAIICNCDLIPTMKAYRENDYVIRLLKRAQ
;
A
#
# COMPACT_ATOMS: atom_id res chain seq x y z
N LEU A 1 -1.74 16.91 -11.02
CA LEU A 1 -0.78 16.55 -12.13
C LEU A 1 -0.29 15.12 -11.97
N VAL A 2 0.19 14.71 -10.78
CA VAL A 2 0.55 13.31 -10.48
C VAL A 2 -0.68 12.50 -10.03
N ASP A 3 -1.61 13.13 -9.34
CA ASP A 3 -2.85 12.61 -8.76
C ASP A 3 -4.08 12.78 -9.66
N GLY A 4 -3.91 13.38 -10.85
CA GLY A 4 -4.98 13.63 -11.80
C GLY A 4 -5.82 14.88 -11.53
N SER A 5 -5.58 15.61 -10.43
CA SER A 5 -6.32 16.84 -10.09
C SER A 5 -6.10 18.01 -11.08
N LEU A 6 -5.04 17.93 -11.89
CA LEU A 6 -4.70 18.90 -12.94
C LEU A 6 -4.55 18.17 -14.28
N SER A 7 -5.61 18.21 -15.09
CA SER A 7 -5.64 17.62 -16.44
C SER A 7 -4.79 18.42 -17.43
N LYS A 8 -4.28 17.75 -18.47
CA LYS A 8 -3.55 18.37 -19.58
C LYS A 8 -4.40 19.48 -20.22
N PRO A 9 -3.97 20.77 -20.17
CA PRO A 9 -4.68 21.86 -20.81
C PRO A 9 -4.68 21.71 -22.33
N LYS A 10 -5.59 22.40 -23.02
CA LYS A 10 -5.55 22.50 -24.48
C LYS A 10 -4.30 23.29 -24.90
N ALA A 11 -3.72 22.98 -26.05
CA ALA A 11 -2.49 23.63 -26.54
C ALA A 11 -2.58 25.16 -26.68
N ARG A 12 -3.80 25.71 -26.81
CA ARG A 12 -4.04 27.16 -26.91
C ARG A 12 -4.23 27.85 -25.55
N ASP A 13 -4.25 27.08 -24.47
CA ASP A 13 -4.39 27.60 -23.11
C ASP A 13 -3.07 28.22 -22.65
N SER A 14 -3.14 29.41 -22.05
CA SER A 14 -1.99 30.09 -21.43
C SER A 14 -1.24 29.23 -20.39
N SER A 15 -1.95 28.30 -19.75
CA SER A 15 -1.41 27.40 -18.73
C SER A 15 -0.71 26.16 -19.30
N PHE A 16 -0.83 25.89 -20.62
CA PHE A 16 -0.26 24.70 -21.26
C PHE A 16 1.25 24.61 -21.08
N LEU A 17 1.99 25.69 -21.38
CA LEU A 17 3.46 25.68 -21.28
C LEU A 17 3.95 25.48 -19.85
N ALA A 18 3.23 26.02 -18.86
CA ALA A 18 3.56 25.83 -17.46
C ALA A 18 3.29 24.38 -17.03
N TRP A 19 2.14 23.83 -17.43
CA TRP A 19 1.80 22.43 -17.18
C TRP A 19 2.82 21.47 -17.81
N ASP A 20 3.20 21.70 -19.06
CA ASP A 20 4.13 20.87 -19.83
C ASP A 20 5.52 20.83 -19.17
N ARG A 21 6.06 21.99 -18.78
CA ARG A 21 7.33 22.07 -18.05
C ARG A 21 7.30 21.27 -16.74
N CYS A 22 6.23 21.43 -15.95
CA CYS A 22 6.06 20.68 -14.70
C CYS A 22 5.96 19.17 -14.98
N ASN A 23 5.17 18.79 -15.98
CA ASN A 23 5.00 17.40 -16.39
C ASN A 23 6.33 16.75 -16.81
N THR A 24 7.10 17.40 -17.69
CA THR A 24 8.42 16.90 -18.15
C THR A 24 9.42 16.80 -17.00
N MET A 25 9.43 17.78 -16.10
CA MET A 25 10.32 17.76 -14.93
C MET A 25 10.01 16.58 -14.01
N VAL A 26 8.74 16.36 -13.67
CA VAL A 26 8.36 15.24 -12.79
C VAL A 26 8.57 13.89 -13.49
N LEU A 27 8.28 13.77 -14.79
CA LEU A 27 8.62 12.58 -15.57
C LEU A 27 10.13 12.27 -15.50
N SER A 28 10.98 13.28 -15.61
CA SER A 28 12.44 13.08 -15.50
C SER A 28 12.84 12.55 -14.12
N TRP A 29 12.24 13.07 -13.04
CA TRP A 29 12.51 12.58 -11.68
C TRP A 29 12.05 11.15 -11.49
N ILE A 30 10.85 10.81 -11.97
CA ILE A 30 10.33 9.45 -11.89
C ILE A 30 11.24 8.50 -12.67
N ASN A 31 11.53 8.80 -13.94
CA ASN A 31 12.38 7.95 -14.78
C ASN A 31 13.78 7.75 -14.20
N ASN A 32 14.38 8.79 -13.61
CA ASN A 32 15.69 8.68 -12.96
C ASN A 32 15.68 7.93 -11.62
N SER A 33 14.50 7.72 -11.02
CA SER A 33 14.33 6.99 -9.76
C SER A 33 13.99 5.51 -9.95
N LEU A 34 13.67 5.09 -11.17
CA LEU A 34 13.22 3.75 -11.50
C LEU A 34 14.38 2.89 -12.01
N ASP A 35 14.31 1.59 -11.74
CA ASP A 35 15.17 0.62 -12.39
C ASP A 35 14.95 0.64 -13.92
N VAL A 36 16.02 0.43 -14.69
CA VAL A 36 16.01 0.47 -16.17
C VAL A 36 14.91 -0.41 -16.77
N SER A 37 14.68 -1.59 -16.18
CA SER A 37 13.63 -2.52 -16.62
C SER A 37 12.21 -1.96 -16.46
N ILE A 38 11.98 -1.11 -15.47
CA ILE A 38 10.69 -0.47 -15.21
C ILE A 38 10.54 0.76 -16.12
N VAL A 39 11.59 1.57 -16.26
CA VAL A 39 11.61 2.73 -17.17
C VAL A 39 11.21 2.31 -18.58
N GLN A 40 11.77 1.21 -19.09
CA GLN A 40 11.49 0.73 -20.45
C GLN A 40 9.99 0.49 -20.74
N SER A 41 9.20 0.20 -19.70
CA SER A 41 7.75 -0.02 -19.82
C SER A 41 6.90 1.25 -19.72
N VAL A 42 7.45 2.36 -19.19
CA VAL A 42 6.71 3.61 -18.96
C VAL A 42 7.25 4.81 -19.75
N ILE A 43 8.42 4.68 -20.39
CA ILE A 43 9.15 5.77 -21.06
C ILE A 43 8.35 6.46 -22.19
N TRP A 44 7.38 5.77 -22.79
CA TRP A 44 6.53 6.30 -23.87
C TRP A 44 5.28 7.02 -23.37
N MET A 45 5.02 7.02 -22.06
CA MET A 45 3.88 7.72 -21.48
C MET A 45 4.17 9.21 -21.38
N GLU A 46 3.30 10.04 -21.92
CA GLU A 46 3.51 11.49 -22.01
C GLU A 46 3.04 12.24 -20.76
N ALA A 47 2.13 11.67 -19.98
CA ALA A 47 1.60 12.32 -18.79
C ALA A 47 2.18 11.68 -17.52
N THR A 48 2.66 12.51 -16.60
CA THR A 48 3.12 12.07 -15.27
C THR A 48 2.05 11.26 -14.54
N TYR A 49 0.78 11.62 -14.71
CA TYR A 49 -0.36 10.89 -14.15
C TYR A 49 -0.45 9.43 -14.64
N GLU A 50 -0.19 9.20 -15.92
CA GLU A 50 -0.25 7.86 -16.53
C GLU A 50 0.87 6.97 -15.98
N VAL A 51 2.10 7.49 -15.97
CA VAL A 51 3.25 6.79 -15.36
C VAL A 51 2.96 6.47 -13.90
N TRP A 52 2.47 7.45 -13.15
CA TRP A 52 2.16 7.26 -11.73
C TRP A 52 1.07 6.19 -11.50
N ASN A 53 0.06 6.11 -12.36
CA ASN A 53 -0.97 5.08 -12.26
C ASN A 53 -0.45 3.68 -12.64
N ASP A 54 0.37 3.53 -13.69
CA ASP A 54 0.98 2.23 -14.03
C ASP A 54 1.84 1.71 -12.88
N LEU A 55 2.70 2.58 -12.32
CA LEU A 55 3.52 2.23 -11.17
C LEU A 55 2.64 1.84 -9.98
N ARG A 56 1.58 2.62 -9.70
CA ARG A 56 0.67 2.33 -8.60
C ARG A 56 0.02 0.97 -8.78
N GLU A 57 -0.52 0.66 -9.95
CA GLU A 57 -1.14 -0.65 -10.22
C GLU A 57 -0.14 -1.80 -10.07
N ARG A 58 1.06 -1.65 -10.64
CA ARG A 58 2.14 -2.64 -10.56
C ARG A 58 2.55 -2.93 -9.12
N TYR A 59 2.82 -1.90 -8.34
CA TYR A 59 3.24 -2.07 -6.94
C TYR A 59 2.07 -2.48 -6.04
N TYR A 60 0.85 -2.02 -6.32
CA TYR A 60 -0.35 -2.44 -5.59
C TYR A 60 -0.66 -3.94 -5.80
N GLN A 61 -0.49 -4.46 -7.02
CA GLN A 61 -0.59 -5.92 -7.25
C GLN A 61 0.44 -6.68 -6.42
N ARG A 62 1.69 -6.21 -6.38
CA ARG A 62 2.75 -6.80 -5.55
C ARG A 62 2.37 -6.79 -4.07
N ASP A 63 1.74 -5.73 -3.59
CA ASP A 63 1.22 -5.65 -2.23
C ASP A 63 0.12 -6.70 -1.98
N ILE A 64 -0.81 -6.92 -2.92
CA ILE A 64 -1.83 -7.97 -2.81
C ILE A 64 -1.19 -9.37 -2.70
N PHE A 65 -0.22 -9.68 -3.55
CA PHE A 65 0.50 -10.97 -3.46
C PHE A 65 1.24 -11.11 -2.13
N ARG A 66 1.84 -10.02 -1.63
CA ARG A 66 2.53 -10.02 -0.35
C ARG A 66 1.56 -10.23 0.82
N ILE A 67 0.39 -9.60 0.78
CA ILE A 67 -0.70 -9.80 1.72
C ILE A 67 -1.15 -11.27 1.73
N TYR A 68 -1.40 -11.84 0.55
CA TYR A 68 -1.81 -13.24 0.42
C TYR A 68 -0.76 -14.18 1.00
N LYS A 69 0.52 -13.98 0.68
CA LYS A 69 1.62 -14.78 1.22
C LYS A 69 1.71 -14.68 2.74
N LEU A 70 1.60 -13.47 3.30
CA LEU A 70 1.59 -13.28 4.76
C LEU A 70 0.38 -13.99 5.41
N GLN A 71 -0.79 -13.92 4.77
CA GLN A 71 -1.97 -14.65 5.23
C GLN A 71 -1.73 -16.16 5.22
N GLU A 72 -1.17 -16.73 4.14
CA GLU A 72 -0.80 -18.15 4.11
C GLU A 72 0.24 -18.53 5.17
N GLU A 73 1.27 -17.72 5.38
CA GLU A 73 2.26 -17.95 6.44
C GLU A 73 1.59 -17.98 7.82
N ILE A 74 0.69 -17.04 8.11
CA ILE A 74 -0.12 -17.01 9.33
C ILE A 74 -1.03 -18.25 9.42
N TYR A 75 -1.69 -18.62 8.32
CA TYR A 75 -2.62 -19.75 8.27
C TYR A 75 -1.94 -21.12 8.18
N SER A 76 -0.64 -21.19 7.94
CA SER A 76 0.11 -22.45 7.93
C SER A 76 0.90 -22.65 9.23
N MET A 77 1.19 -21.57 9.97
CA MET A 77 1.93 -21.63 11.22
C MET A 77 1.21 -22.48 12.28
N LYS A 78 1.96 -23.40 12.89
CA LYS A 78 1.55 -24.22 14.03
C LYS A 78 2.62 -24.08 15.12
N GLN A 79 2.25 -24.30 16.38
CA GLN A 79 3.22 -24.24 17.48
C GLN A 79 4.32 -25.31 17.30
N GLY A 80 3.93 -26.57 17.04
CA GLY A 80 4.87 -27.69 16.92
C GLY A 80 5.73 -27.81 18.18
N ASN A 81 7.05 -27.88 18.00
CA ASN A 81 8.02 -28.00 19.10
C ASN A 81 8.45 -26.64 19.69
N LEU A 82 7.89 -25.52 19.22
CA LEU A 82 8.21 -24.20 19.74
C LEU A 82 7.58 -24.00 21.12
N SER A 83 8.26 -23.25 21.98
CA SER A 83 7.62 -22.74 23.20
C SER A 83 6.46 -21.80 22.83
N ILE A 84 5.47 -21.71 23.70
CA ILE A 84 4.31 -20.81 23.51
C ILE A 84 4.78 -19.38 23.25
N THR A 85 5.77 -18.90 23.99
CA THR A 85 6.35 -17.56 23.83
C THR A 85 7.02 -17.38 22.47
N ALA A 86 7.80 -18.36 22.00
CA ALA A 86 8.47 -18.29 20.70
C ALA A 86 7.46 -18.33 19.54
N TYR A 87 6.45 -19.19 19.65
CA TYR A 87 5.35 -19.27 18.69
C TYR A 87 4.57 -17.96 18.63
N PHE A 88 4.13 -17.44 19.77
CA PHE A 88 3.40 -16.17 19.85
C PHE A 88 4.20 -15.00 19.30
N THR A 89 5.49 -14.90 19.63
CA THR A 89 6.36 -13.82 19.15
C THR A 89 6.48 -13.83 17.62
N SER A 90 6.65 -15.02 17.05
CA SER A 90 6.75 -15.18 15.60
C SER A 90 5.43 -14.85 14.90
N LEU A 91 4.30 -15.33 15.44
CA LEU A 91 2.98 -15.05 14.91
C LEU A 91 2.63 -13.55 15.00
N LYS A 92 2.97 -12.90 16.12
CA LYS A 92 2.84 -11.46 16.31
C LYS A 92 3.66 -10.66 15.29
N SER A 93 4.87 -11.10 14.97
CA SER A 93 5.67 -10.48 13.91
C SER A 93 4.98 -10.55 12.55
N LEU A 94 4.36 -11.67 12.21
CA LEU A 94 3.60 -11.82 10.95
C LEU A 94 2.36 -10.92 10.91
N TRP A 95 1.62 -10.82 12.02
CA TRP A 95 0.48 -9.90 12.13
C TRP A 95 0.90 -8.44 11.95
N GLN A 96 1.97 -8.00 12.62
CA GLN A 96 2.49 -6.64 12.44
C GLN A 96 2.91 -6.36 11.00
N LYS A 97 3.53 -7.34 10.33
CA LYS A 97 3.84 -7.22 8.89
C LYS A 97 2.58 -7.08 8.05
N LEU A 98 1.56 -7.90 8.32
CA LEU A 98 0.28 -7.83 7.60
C LEU A 98 -0.42 -6.48 7.82
N ASP A 99 -0.39 -5.96 9.04
CA ASP A 99 -0.95 -4.65 9.39
C ASP A 99 -0.28 -3.49 8.64
N ASN A 100 1.03 -3.60 8.35
CA ASN A 100 1.72 -2.60 7.54
C ASN A 100 1.22 -2.57 6.09
N PHE A 101 0.87 -3.72 5.51
CA PHE A 101 0.30 -3.80 4.16
C PHE A 101 -1.23 -3.57 4.14
N ARG A 102 -1.91 -3.77 5.26
CA ARG A 102 -3.35 -3.54 5.44
C ARG A 102 -3.66 -2.70 6.69
N PRO A 103 -3.25 -1.43 6.71
CA PRO A 103 -3.55 -0.56 7.83
C PRO A 103 -5.06 -0.35 7.97
N ILE A 104 -5.52 -0.10 9.19
CA ILE A 104 -6.89 0.41 9.39
C ILE A 104 -6.95 1.79 8.72
N PRO A 105 -7.90 2.04 7.79
CA PRO A 105 -8.02 3.33 7.15
C PRO A 105 -8.20 4.46 8.16
N ARG A 106 -7.59 5.61 7.89
CA ARG A 106 -7.81 6.83 8.69
C ARG A 106 -9.11 7.50 8.22
N CYS A 107 -9.82 8.16 9.13
CA CYS A 107 -10.91 9.07 8.74
C CYS A 107 -10.32 10.17 7.84
N SER A 108 -10.89 10.38 6.65
CA SER A 108 -10.59 11.53 5.78
C SER A 108 -11.53 12.71 6.03
N CYS A 109 -12.17 12.71 7.20
CA CYS A 109 -13.21 13.62 7.62
C CYS A 109 -12.61 15.01 7.90
N ALA A 110 -13.20 16.07 7.34
CA ALA A 110 -12.72 17.45 7.54
C ALA A 110 -12.80 17.90 9.01
N ILE A 111 -13.76 17.34 9.75
CA ILE A 111 -13.90 17.48 11.20
C ILE A 111 -13.35 16.22 11.85
N ILE A 112 -12.49 16.38 12.85
CA ILE A 112 -11.91 15.28 13.61
C ILE A 112 -13.04 14.48 14.28
N CYS A 113 -13.23 13.22 13.89
CA CYS A 113 -14.16 12.31 14.57
C CYS A 113 -13.54 11.83 15.87
N ASN A 114 -14.20 12.09 17.00
CA ASN A 114 -13.84 11.51 18.30
C ASN A 114 -14.68 10.25 18.63
N CYS A 115 -15.09 9.54 17.58
CA CYS A 115 -15.92 8.35 17.68
C CYS A 115 -15.08 7.09 17.96
N ASP A 116 -15.65 6.13 18.68
CA ASP A 116 -14.97 4.88 19.06
C ASP A 116 -14.82 3.86 17.91
N LEU A 117 -15.09 4.25 16.67
CA LEU A 117 -15.03 3.35 15.51
C LEU A 117 -13.63 2.76 15.30
N ILE A 118 -12.59 3.61 15.25
CA ILE A 118 -11.21 3.14 15.04
C ILE A 118 -10.71 2.28 16.21
N PRO A 119 -10.90 2.69 17.49
CA PRO A 119 -10.65 1.81 18.64
C PRO A 119 -11.38 0.45 18.55
N THR A 120 -12.67 0.46 18.19
CA THR A 120 -13.47 -0.77 18.07
C THR A 120 -12.94 -1.69 16.97
N MET A 121 -12.59 -1.14 15.81
CA MET A 121 -12.00 -1.92 14.71
C MET A 121 -10.65 -2.54 15.09
N LYS A 122 -9.83 -1.84 15.89
CA LYS A 122 -8.59 -2.40 16.43
C LYS A 122 -8.87 -3.57 17.36
N ALA A 123 -9.82 -3.42 18.28
CA ALA A 123 -10.19 -4.47 19.23
C ALA A 123 -10.69 -5.74 18.51
N TYR A 124 -11.52 -5.61 17.47
CA TYR A 124 -11.96 -6.76 16.66
C TYR A 124 -10.79 -7.47 15.99
N ARG A 125 -9.84 -6.72 15.43
CA ARG A 125 -8.66 -7.29 14.77
C ARG A 125 -7.75 -8.03 15.77
N GLU A 126 -7.54 -7.47 16.95
CA GLU A 126 -6.77 -8.12 18.02
C GLU A 126 -7.46 -9.40 18.51
N ASN A 127 -8.79 -9.37 18.67
CA ASN A 127 -9.57 -10.57 19.03
C ASN A 127 -9.44 -11.68 17.97
N ASP A 128 -9.48 -11.34 16.68
CA ASP A 128 -9.27 -12.31 15.61
C ASP A 128 -7.89 -12.97 15.68
N TYR A 129 -6.85 -12.21 16.06
CA TYR A 129 -5.50 -12.75 16.27
C TYR A 129 -5.45 -13.72 17.45
N VAL A 130 -6.09 -13.36 18.58
CA VAL A 130 -6.18 -14.24 19.75
C VAL A 130 -6.95 -15.52 19.44
N ILE A 131 -8.11 -15.42 18.77
CA ILE A 131 -8.91 -16.57 18.36
C ILE A 131 -8.08 -17.52 17.48
N ARG A 132 -7.27 -16.99 16.56
CA ARG A 132 -6.40 -17.79 15.70
C ARG A 132 -5.28 -18.48 16.48
N LEU A 133 -4.66 -17.79 17.44
CA LEU A 133 -3.66 -18.36 18.33
C LEU A 133 -4.23 -19.58 19.06
N LEU A 134 -5.40 -19.42 19.67
CA LEU A 134 -6.06 -20.47 20.45
C LEU A 134 -6.41 -21.71 19.62
N LYS A 135 -6.81 -21.52 18.35
CA LYS A 135 -7.13 -22.65 17.44
C LYS A 135 -5.92 -23.51 17.06
N ARG A 136 -4.68 -23.05 17.28
CA ARG A 136 -3.46 -23.69 16.74
C ARG A 136 -2.32 -23.90 17.72
N ALA A 137 -2.57 -23.69 19.01
CA ALA A 137 -1.68 -24.04 20.10
C ALA A 137 -1.79 -25.52 20.52
N GLN A 138 -2.21 -26.40 19.61
CA GLN A 138 -2.29 -27.86 19.79
C GLN A 138 -1.40 -28.57 18.79
#